data_AF-A0A9X3ER75-F1
#
_entry.id   AF-A0A9X3ER75-F1
#
_cell.length_a   1.000
_cell.length_b   1.000
_cell.length_c   1.000
_cell.angle_alpha   90.00
_cell.angle_beta   90.00
_cell.angle_gamma   90.00
#
_symmetry.space_group_name_H-M   'P 1'
#
loop_
_entity.id
_entity.type
_entity.pdbx_description
1 polymer ?
#
loop_
_entity_poly.entity_id
_entity_poly.type
_entity_poly.pdbx_seq_one_letter_code
_entity_poly.pdbx_strand_id
1 'polypeptide(L)'
;MVRFQDERAAPTLPRGEAGMGFVHEVTRWPCRGARPPLLGGRGLELPGPAEWQAAFTCLYGHVERDMSERARFLDLESTGLGHGAGTVAFVVGLATLDGDHWQIEQWLLTQLSGEVALLADLEARVRALGGPLVTFNGASFDLPLLRGRLRRCGLATDAFAGTHLDLLPVARRLWRGRGPDCRLTTLEQTQLGVQRYGDIAGRAIPEVFWTALREPHEARAREAVRRVVGHNLVDVLTMPALAGAMARTLAAPGDPELVQRAVDHRNAIGRRARKAAALHGAGRAATPAREPVVDASPAARTAQDADLRRVAHLGS
;
A
#
# COMPACT_ATOMS: atom_id res chain seq x y z
N MET A 1 23.40 14.20 8.42
CA MET A 1 24.60 13.54 7.90
C MET A 1 24.27 12.06 7.70
N VAL A 2 23.81 11.69 6.51
CA VAL A 2 23.40 10.31 6.18
C VAL A 2 24.66 9.44 6.14
N ARG A 3 24.75 8.44 7.01
CA ARG A 3 25.84 7.46 6.97
C ARG A 3 25.51 6.42 5.92
N PHE A 4 26.34 6.31 4.90
CA PHE A 4 26.35 5.18 3.98
C PHE A 4 26.85 3.95 4.76
N GLN A 5 26.04 2.90 4.84
CA GLN A 5 26.47 1.61 5.37
C GLN A 5 26.83 0.66 4.23
N ASP A 6 27.88 -0.12 4.49
CA ASP A 6 28.57 -1.09 3.64
C ASP A 6 27.65 -2.22 3.14
N GLU A 7 27.86 -2.67 1.90
CA GLU A 7 27.02 -3.57 1.08
C GLU A 7 26.93 -5.02 1.63
N ARG A 8 27.43 -5.29 2.83
CA ARG A 8 27.39 -6.60 3.51
C ARG A 8 27.05 -6.51 5.00
N ALA A 9 26.50 -5.39 5.47
CA ALA A 9 26.18 -5.26 6.89
C ALA A 9 24.98 -6.16 7.28
N ALA A 10 25.16 -6.95 8.34
CA ALA A 10 24.03 -7.55 9.07
C ALA A 10 23.05 -6.43 9.47
N PRO A 11 21.72 -6.68 9.54
CA PRO A 11 20.76 -5.66 9.91
C PRO A 11 21.20 -5.01 11.24
N THR A 12 21.55 -3.73 11.18
CA THR A 12 21.84 -2.96 12.38
C THR A 12 20.56 -2.81 13.18
N LEU A 13 20.68 -2.74 14.51
CA LEU A 13 19.55 -2.23 15.27
C LEU A 13 19.40 -0.75 14.90
N PRO A 14 18.18 -0.30 14.58
CA PRO A 14 17.89 1.10 14.36
C PRO A 14 18.49 1.95 15.50
N ARG A 15 18.94 3.17 15.19
CA ARG A 15 19.39 4.16 16.19
C ARG A 15 18.45 5.36 16.17
N GLY A 16 17.60 5.48 17.17
CA GLY A 16 16.62 6.56 17.33
C GLY A 16 16.99 7.48 18.47
N GLU A 17 16.31 8.62 18.55
CA GLU A 17 16.44 9.53 19.69
C GLU A 17 16.04 8.80 20.98
N ALA A 18 16.93 8.82 21.97
CA ALA A 18 16.69 8.17 23.25
C ALA A 18 15.45 8.78 23.92
N GLY A 19 14.40 7.99 24.11
CA GLY A 19 13.24 8.36 24.93
C GLY A 19 11.85 8.12 24.33
N MET A 20 11.72 7.82 23.02
CA MET A 20 10.40 7.66 22.40
C MET A 20 9.81 6.23 22.45
N GLY A 21 10.54 5.25 23.00
CA GLY A 21 10.07 3.86 23.12
C GLY A 21 9.95 3.10 21.79
N PHE A 22 10.41 3.69 20.69
CA PHE A 22 10.57 3.03 19.39
C PHE A 22 11.83 3.55 18.70
N VAL A 23 12.17 2.90 17.60
CA VAL A 23 13.33 3.26 16.80
C VAL A 23 12.97 3.23 15.32
N HIS A 24 13.47 4.19 14.56
CA HIS A 24 13.23 4.32 13.13
C HIS A 24 14.57 4.31 12.39
N GLU A 25 14.76 3.37 11.47
CA GLU A 25 15.92 3.27 10.59
C GLU A 25 15.53 3.49 9.14
N VAL A 26 16.38 4.22 8.41
CA VAL A 26 16.22 4.48 6.98
C VAL A 26 17.44 3.94 6.26
N THR A 27 17.22 3.02 5.32
CA THR A 27 18.26 2.37 4.54
C THR A 27 18.01 2.58 3.06
N ARG A 28 19.07 2.84 2.29
CA ARG A 28 19.02 2.92 0.83
C ARG A 28 19.46 1.60 0.21
N TRP A 29 18.70 1.13 -0.76
CA TRP A 29 18.90 -0.15 -1.43
C TRP A 29 18.95 0.06 -2.95
N PRO A 30 19.99 -0.39 -3.67
CA PRO A 30 20.04 -0.19 -5.12
C PRO A 30 19.06 -1.13 -5.84
N CYS A 31 18.55 -0.70 -7.00
CA CYS A 31 17.61 -1.51 -7.82
C CYS A 31 18.23 -2.81 -8.38
N ARG A 32 19.56 -2.90 -8.44
CA ARG A 32 20.30 -4.02 -9.03
C ARG A 32 21.49 -4.38 -8.16
N GLY A 33 21.91 -5.65 -8.21
CA GLY A 33 23.18 -6.10 -7.63
C GLY A 33 23.21 -6.29 -6.11
N ALA A 34 22.26 -5.75 -5.36
CA ALA A 34 22.21 -5.94 -3.90
C ALA A 34 21.56 -7.27 -3.48
N ARG A 35 22.03 -7.78 -2.34
CA ARG A 35 21.60 -9.06 -1.78
C ARG A 35 21.23 -8.88 -0.30
N PRO A 36 19.95 -9.05 0.08
CA PRO A 36 19.54 -8.95 1.47
C PRO A 36 20.26 -9.99 2.34
N PRO A 37 20.63 -9.66 3.60
CA PRO A 37 21.43 -10.55 4.46
C PRO A 37 20.84 -11.95 4.68
N LEU A 38 19.51 -12.11 4.57
CA LEU A 38 18.81 -13.39 4.72
C LEU A 38 18.54 -14.10 3.38
N LEU A 39 18.73 -13.44 2.22
CA LEU A 39 18.51 -14.07 0.92
C LEU A 39 19.81 -14.66 0.38
N GLY A 40 19.76 -15.91 -0.03
CA GLY A 40 20.78 -16.55 -0.84
C GLY A 40 20.32 -16.94 -2.23
N GLY A 41 21.29 -17.27 -3.07
CA GLY A 41 21.11 -17.42 -4.52
C GLY A 41 21.53 -16.17 -5.29
N ARG A 42 20.80 -15.87 -6.38
CA ARG A 42 21.01 -14.66 -7.19
C ARG A 42 20.61 -13.41 -6.39
N GLY A 43 21.14 -12.25 -6.76
CA GLY A 43 20.69 -10.96 -6.18
C GLY A 43 19.21 -10.71 -6.46
N LEU A 44 18.56 -9.94 -5.59
CA LEU A 44 17.15 -9.59 -5.76
C LEU A 44 17.05 -8.37 -6.68
N GLU A 45 16.54 -8.55 -7.90
CA GLU A 45 16.34 -7.46 -8.84
C GLU A 45 15.03 -6.72 -8.54
N LEU A 46 15.13 -5.44 -8.22
CA LEU A 46 13.99 -4.59 -7.91
C LEU A 46 13.66 -3.69 -9.12
N PRO A 47 12.39 -3.52 -9.49
CA PRO A 47 12.05 -2.72 -10.65
C PRO A 47 12.51 -1.26 -10.49
N GLY A 48 13.10 -0.69 -11.54
CA GLY A 48 13.30 0.76 -11.63
C GLY A 48 11.98 1.50 -11.93
N PRO A 49 11.98 2.84 -12.02
CA PRO A 49 10.75 3.62 -12.16
C PRO A 49 9.85 3.22 -13.34
N ALA A 50 10.43 3.06 -14.54
CA ALA A 50 9.70 2.67 -15.73
C ALA A 50 9.14 1.23 -15.65
N GLU A 51 9.94 0.31 -15.10
CA GLU A 51 9.54 -1.10 -14.90
C GLU A 51 8.40 -1.19 -13.90
N TRP A 52 8.48 -0.43 -12.80
CA TRP A 52 7.45 -0.37 -11.79
C TRP A 52 6.15 0.24 -12.33
N GLN A 53 6.24 1.32 -13.10
CA GLN A 53 5.08 1.94 -13.74
C GLN A 53 4.31 0.95 -14.63
N ALA A 54 5.05 0.21 -15.45
CA ALA A 54 4.49 -0.82 -16.32
C ALA A 54 3.87 -1.97 -15.49
N ALA A 55 4.58 -2.41 -14.45
CA ALA A 55 4.12 -3.46 -13.55
C ALA A 55 2.83 -3.07 -12.83
N PHE A 56 2.77 -1.88 -12.22
CA PHE A 56 1.59 -1.41 -11.52
C PHE A 56 0.37 -1.34 -12.44
N THR A 57 0.54 -0.79 -13.66
CA THR A 57 -0.53 -0.74 -14.66
C THR A 57 -1.05 -2.14 -15.01
N CYS A 58 -0.14 -3.11 -15.14
CA CYS A 58 -0.50 -4.49 -15.42
C CYS A 58 -1.29 -5.14 -14.28
N LEU A 59 -0.90 -4.87 -13.03
CA LEU A 59 -1.43 -5.53 -11.83
C LEU A 59 -2.71 -4.89 -11.29
N TYR A 60 -2.85 -3.57 -11.44
CA TYR A 60 -3.92 -2.78 -10.85
C TYR A 60 -4.87 -2.17 -11.90
N GLY A 61 -4.40 -1.99 -13.13
CA GLY A 61 -5.05 -1.21 -14.18
C GLY A 61 -4.49 0.21 -14.29
N HIS A 62 -4.98 0.97 -15.27
CA HIS A 62 -4.54 2.35 -15.48
C HIS A 62 -4.87 3.24 -14.28
N VAL A 63 -3.86 3.96 -13.83
CA VAL A 63 -3.94 5.09 -12.88
C VAL A 63 -3.14 6.25 -13.45
N GLU A 64 -3.34 7.45 -12.90
CA GLU A 64 -2.48 8.59 -13.20
C GLU A 64 -1.02 8.26 -12.86
N ARG A 65 -0.11 8.60 -13.78
CA ARG A 65 1.32 8.25 -13.72
C ARG A 65 1.99 8.63 -12.40
N ASP A 66 1.69 9.83 -11.91
CA ASP A 66 2.24 10.37 -10.66
C ASP A 66 1.86 9.54 -9.43
N MET A 67 0.76 8.78 -9.48
CA MET A 67 0.37 7.96 -8.34
C MET A 67 1.26 6.74 -8.19
N SER A 68 1.50 5.99 -9.27
CA SER A 68 2.26 4.73 -9.18
C SER A 68 3.72 4.94 -8.82
N GLU A 69 4.36 6.03 -9.25
CA GLU A 69 5.73 6.37 -8.85
C GLU A 69 5.87 6.56 -7.32
N ARG A 70 4.77 6.92 -6.64
CA ARG A 70 4.68 7.09 -5.18
C ARG A 70 4.19 5.83 -4.46
N ALA A 71 4.29 4.67 -5.08
CA ALA A 71 3.85 3.44 -4.43
C ALA A 71 4.68 3.14 -3.19
N ARG A 72 3.98 2.71 -2.13
CA ARG A 72 4.56 2.39 -0.83
C ARG A 72 4.27 0.93 -0.55
N PHE A 73 5.31 0.13 -0.38
CA PHE A 73 5.20 -1.29 -0.06
C PHE A 73 5.28 -1.46 1.44
N LEU A 74 4.23 -1.98 2.07
CA LEU A 74 4.12 -2.10 3.52
C LEU A 74 3.99 -3.55 3.93
N ASP A 75 4.74 -3.90 4.96
CA ASP A 75 4.67 -5.16 5.69
C ASP A 75 4.88 -4.89 7.18
N LEU A 76 4.33 -5.73 8.06
CA LEU A 76 4.50 -5.57 9.50
C LEU A 76 4.67 -6.91 10.23
N GLU A 77 5.31 -6.82 11.39
CA GLU A 77 5.38 -7.90 12.37
C GLU A 77 4.56 -7.54 13.60
N SER A 78 3.85 -8.53 14.14
CA SER A 78 2.94 -8.31 15.26
C SER A 78 3.04 -9.37 16.34
N THR A 79 2.53 -9.04 17.53
CA THR A 79 2.56 -9.94 18.70
C THR A 79 1.51 -11.04 18.68
N GLY A 80 0.84 -11.27 17.56
CA GLY A 80 -0.16 -12.33 17.42
C GLY A 80 -0.75 -12.44 16.03
N LEU A 81 -1.30 -13.60 15.70
CA LEU A 81 -1.86 -13.92 14.38
C LEU A 81 -3.26 -13.32 14.12
N GLY A 82 -3.80 -12.54 15.06
CA GLY A 82 -5.16 -11.99 14.97
C GLY A 82 -5.25 -10.55 15.45
N HIS A 83 -6.38 -9.91 15.17
CA HIS A 83 -6.65 -8.48 15.47
C HIS A 83 -7.15 -8.21 16.90
N GLY A 84 -6.81 -9.10 17.84
CA GLY A 84 -7.24 -9.01 19.23
C GLY A 84 -6.76 -7.72 19.91
N ALA A 85 -7.41 -7.34 21.02
CA ALA A 85 -7.13 -6.07 21.67
C ALA A 85 -5.69 -5.92 22.22
N GLY A 86 -5.01 -7.03 22.47
CA GLY A 86 -3.61 -7.06 22.91
C GLY A 86 -2.56 -7.13 21.79
N THR A 87 -2.94 -7.35 20.54
CA THR A 87 -1.98 -7.45 19.43
C THR A 87 -1.44 -6.06 19.12
N VAL A 88 -0.12 -5.91 19.04
CA VAL A 88 0.58 -4.68 18.63
C VAL A 88 1.43 -4.97 17.40
N ALA A 89 1.53 -4.00 16.50
CA ALA A 89 2.54 -4.02 15.45
C ALA A 89 3.85 -3.50 16.05
N PHE A 90 4.90 -4.31 16.03
CA PHE A 90 6.16 -3.98 16.69
C PHE A 90 7.34 -3.86 15.72
N VAL A 91 7.22 -4.39 14.51
CA VAL A 91 8.03 -3.95 13.37
C VAL A 91 7.07 -3.50 12.28
N VAL A 92 7.30 -2.35 11.68
CA VAL A 92 6.62 -1.93 10.45
C VAL A 92 7.68 -1.56 9.44
N GLY A 93 7.62 -2.13 8.26
CA GLY A 93 8.53 -1.83 7.17
C GLY A 93 7.80 -1.14 6.02
N LEU A 94 8.45 -0.16 5.42
CA LEU A 94 7.94 0.60 4.28
C LEU A 94 9.03 0.75 3.23
N ALA A 95 8.76 0.34 1.98
CA ALA A 95 9.63 0.63 0.85
C ALA A 95 9.00 1.62 -0.11
N THR A 96 9.81 2.55 -0.59
CA THR A 96 9.47 3.53 -1.62
C THR A 96 10.58 3.61 -2.66
N LEU A 97 10.21 3.89 -3.91
CA LEU A 97 11.16 4.09 -4.99
C LEU A 97 11.53 5.58 -5.06
N ASP A 98 12.83 5.88 -4.96
CA ASP A 98 13.43 7.22 -5.04
C ASP A 98 14.50 7.22 -6.14
N GLY A 99 14.12 7.63 -7.35
CA GLY A 99 14.97 7.54 -8.53
C GLY A 99 15.35 6.08 -8.82
N ASP A 100 16.65 5.79 -8.83
CA ASP A 100 17.19 4.44 -9.10
C ASP A 100 17.46 3.61 -7.83
N HIS A 101 16.91 4.02 -6.69
CA HIS A 101 17.12 3.36 -5.41
C HIS A 101 15.80 3.16 -4.68
N TRP A 102 15.73 2.10 -3.90
CA TRP A 102 14.64 1.85 -2.97
C TRP A 102 15.04 2.38 -1.59
N GLN A 103 14.24 3.29 -1.06
CA GLN A 103 14.34 3.71 0.33
C GLN A 103 13.47 2.79 1.18
N ILE A 104 14.10 2.14 2.16
CA ILE A 104 13.45 1.28 3.14
C ILE A 104 13.45 1.99 4.49
N GLU A 105 12.28 2.09 5.09
CA GLU A 105 12.07 2.64 6.43
C GLU A 105 11.51 1.54 7.33
N GLN A 106 12.14 1.31 8.48
CA GLN A 106 11.69 0.31 9.45
C GLN A 106 11.51 0.95 10.82
N TRP A 107 10.30 0.82 11.37
CA TRP A 107 9.95 1.22 12.73
C TRP A 107 9.97 -0.02 13.62
N LEU A 108 10.80 -0.01 14.66
CA LEU A 108 10.89 -1.06 15.67
C LEU A 108 10.42 -0.52 17.02
N LEU A 109 9.33 -1.06 17.56
CA LEU A 109 8.88 -0.79 18.91
C LEU A 109 9.84 -1.44 19.92
N THR A 110 10.39 -0.65 20.84
CA THR A 110 11.33 -1.14 21.87
C THR A 110 10.75 -1.09 23.27
N GLN A 111 9.65 -0.37 23.46
CA GLN A 111 8.86 -0.30 24.70
C GLN A 111 7.39 -0.11 24.33
N LEU A 112 6.47 -0.75 25.07
CA LEU A 112 5.03 -0.61 24.79
C LEU A 112 4.53 0.84 24.90
N SER A 113 5.13 1.64 25.77
CA SER A 113 4.82 3.07 25.91
C SER A 113 5.12 3.89 24.64
N GLY A 114 5.98 3.38 23.75
CA GLY A 114 6.34 4.04 22.50
C GLY A 114 5.36 3.82 21.36
N GLU A 115 4.32 3.01 21.54
CA GLU A 115 3.42 2.63 20.43
C GLU A 115 2.74 3.85 19.79
N VAL A 116 2.23 4.79 20.60
CA VAL A 116 1.56 5.99 20.09
C VAL A 116 2.54 6.84 19.27
N ALA A 117 3.78 6.98 19.73
CA ALA A 117 4.80 7.76 19.04
C ALA A 117 5.21 7.09 17.71
N LEU A 118 5.40 5.77 17.70
CA LEU A 118 5.66 4.99 16.50
C LEU A 118 4.55 5.17 15.46
N LEU A 119 3.29 5.00 15.89
CA LEU A 119 2.14 5.08 14.99
C LEU A 119 1.92 6.50 14.46
N ALA A 120 2.19 7.53 15.26
CA ALA A 120 2.11 8.92 14.83
C ALA A 120 3.19 9.24 13.78
N ASP A 121 4.44 8.79 14.00
CA ASP A 121 5.54 8.99 13.05
C ASP A 121 5.27 8.26 11.73
N LEU A 122 4.85 7.00 11.80
CA LEU A 122 4.46 6.21 10.64
C LEU A 122 3.28 6.86 9.88
N GLU A 123 2.23 7.31 10.59
CA GLU A 123 1.08 7.97 9.97
C GLU A 123 1.48 9.24 9.23
N ALA A 124 2.28 10.11 9.87
CA ALA A 124 2.77 11.33 9.28
C ALA A 124 3.62 11.04 8.02
N ARG A 125 4.49 10.02 8.09
CA ARG A 125 5.31 9.58 6.97
C ARG A 125 4.47 9.07 5.80
N VAL A 126 3.52 8.17 6.07
CA VAL A 126 2.60 7.60 5.08
C VAL A 126 1.78 8.72 4.43
N ARG A 127 1.26 9.68 5.22
CA ARG A 127 0.52 10.85 4.73
C ARG A 127 1.38 11.73 3.83
N ALA A 128 2.61 12.03 4.23
CA ALA A 128 3.52 12.90 3.47
C ALA A 128 3.91 12.31 2.11
N LEU A 129 4.13 10.99 2.04
CA LEU A 129 4.46 10.31 0.79
C LEU A 129 3.28 10.28 -0.20
N GLY A 130 2.07 9.98 0.31
CA GLY A 130 0.88 9.78 -0.51
C GLY A 130 0.99 8.58 -1.46
N GLY A 131 0.08 8.45 -2.42
CA GLY A 131 0.13 7.39 -3.45
C GLY A 131 -0.46 6.03 -3.05
N PRO A 132 -0.38 5.00 -3.91
CA PRO A 132 -0.88 3.67 -3.64
C PRO A 132 -0.12 2.96 -2.53
N LEU A 133 -0.84 2.16 -1.74
CA LEU A 133 -0.25 1.20 -0.84
C LEU A 133 -0.21 -0.17 -1.51
N VAL A 134 0.89 -0.89 -1.37
CA VAL A 134 1.09 -2.24 -1.88
C VAL A 134 1.43 -3.13 -0.69
N THR A 135 0.77 -4.28 -0.57
CA THR A 135 1.03 -5.24 0.51
C THR A 135 0.96 -6.67 -0.03
N PHE A 136 1.44 -7.64 0.74
CA PHE A 136 1.20 -9.06 0.45
C PHE A 136 0.28 -9.64 1.52
N ASN A 137 -0.98 -9.93 1.18
CA ASN A 137 -2.02 -10.38 2.12
C ASN A 137 -2.44 -9.31 3.18
N GLY A 138 -1.88 -8.11 3.13
CA GLY A 138 -2.19 -7.04 4.10
C GLY A 138 -3.62 -6.52 4.08
N ALA A 139 -4.45 -6.81 3.06
CA ALA A 139 -5.88 -6.48 3.11
C ALA A 139 -6.60 -7.21 4.26
N SER A 140 -6.17 -8.42 4.58
CA SER A 140 -6.78 -9.28 5.61
C SER A 140 -6.02 -9.24 6.94
N PHE A 141 -4.76 -8.80 6.96
CA PHE A 141 -3.89 -8.88 8.14
C PHE A 141 -3.38 -7.51 8.57
N ASP A 142 -2.44 -6.93 7.82
CA ASP A 142 -1.68 -5.75 8.23
C ASP A 142 -2.55 -4.51 8.39
N LEU A 143 -3.35 -4.18 7.37
CA LEU A 143 -4.13 -2.94 7.37
C LEU A 143 -5.25 -2.93 8.41
N PRO A 144 -6.03 -4.03 8.61
CA PRO A 144 -6.99 -4.08 9.70
C PRO A 144 -6.33 -3.92 11.07
N LEU A 145 -5.15 -4.53 11.31
CA LEU A 145 -4.41 -4.38 12.57
C LEU A 145 -3.99 -2.92 12.76
N LEU A 146 -3.27 -2.36 11.79
CA LEU A 146 -2.72 -1.01 11.86
C LEU A 146 -3.80 0.05 12.05
N ARG A 147 -4.91 -0.04 11.29
CA ARG A 147 -6.07 0.85 11.46
C ARG A 147 -6.73 0.72 12.83
N GLY A 148 -6.82 -0.51 13.36
CA GLY A 148 -7.33 -0.77 14.70
C GLY A 148 -6.47 -0.13 15.79
N ARG A 149 -5.14 -0.24 15.66
CA ARG A 149 -4.18 0.38 16.58
C ARG A 149 -4.22 1.90 16.53
N LEU A 150 -4.18 2.49 15.33
CA LEU A 150 -4.30 3.94 15.12
C LEU A 150 -5.57 4.49 15.78
N ARG A 151 -6.73 3.85 15.56
CA ARG A 151 -7.99 4.24 16.22
C ARG A 151 -7.91 4.14 17.74
N ARG A 152 -7.34 3.05 18.27
CA ARG A 152 -7.20 2.85 19.72
C ARG A 152 -6.26 3.89 20.36
N CYS A 153 -5.25 4.34 19.63
CA CYS A 153 -4.33 5.40 20.04
C CYS A 153 -4.88 6.82 19.81
N GLY A 154 -6.14 6.98 19.37
CA GLY A 154 -6.74 8.29 19.10
C GLY A 154 -6.26 8.97 17.81
N LEU A 155 -5.53 8.26 16.95
CA LEU A 155 -4.98 8.74 15.69
C LEU A 155 -5.98 8.48 14.55
N ALA A 156 -7.08 9.23 14.52
CA ALA A 156 -8.04 9.14 13.43
C ALA A 156 -7.39 9.65 12.12
N THR A 157 -7.24 8.78 11.13
CA THR A 157 -6.51 9.07 9.90
C THR A 157 -7.10 8.37 8.68
N ASP A 158 -6.99 9.04 7.53
CA ASP A 158 -7.25 8.54 6.19
C ASP A 158 -5.96 8.16 5.42
N ALA A 159 -4.78 8.28 6.04
CA ALA A 159 -3.48 8.02 5.40
C ALA A 159 -3.36 6.61 4.78
N PHE A 160 -4.13 5.66 5.31
CA PHE A 160 -4.21 4.27 4.84
C PHE A 160 -5.50 3.94 4.07
N ALA A 161 -6.32 4.94 3.71
CA ALA A 161 -7.63 4.76 3.08
C ALA A 161 -7.62 4.91 1.54
N GLY A 162 -6.44 5.07 0.93
CA GLY A 162 -6.27 5.26 -0.51
C GLY A 162 -6.25 3.99 -1.36
N THR A 163 -5.76 4.13 -2.60
CA THR A 163 -5.52 3.04 -3.55
C THR A 163 -4.69 1.94 -2.91
N HIS A 164 -5.19 0.70 -2.93
CA HIS A 164 -4.50 -0.45 -2.33
C HIS A 164 -4.43 -1.65 -3.29
N LEU A 165 -3.20 -2.08 -3.57
CA LEU A 165 -2.88 -3.29 -4.33
C LEU A 165 -2.38 -4.37 -3.36
N ASP A 166 -3.22 -5.36 -3.08
CA ASP A 166 -2.78 -6.59 -2.44
C ASP A 166 -2.27 -7.58 -3.51
N LEU A 167 -1.03 -8.03 -3.37
CA LEU A 167 -0.36 -8.92 -4.30
C LEU A 167 -0.84 -10.37 -4.19
N LEU A 168 -1.32 -10.83 -3.03
CA LEU A 168 -1.70 -12.23 -2.83
C LEU A 168 -2.88 -12.67 -3.73
N PRO A 169 -3.95 -11.88 -3.92
CA PRO A 169 -4.99 -12.19 -4.90
C PRO A 169 -4.46 -12.32 -6.34
N VAL A 170 -3.43 -11.54 -6.71
CA VAL A 170 -2.79 -11.65 -8.03
C VAL A 170 -1.98 -12.95 -8.10
N ALA A 171 -1.14 -13.23 -7.10
CA ALA A 171 -0.37 -14.46 -7.01
C ALA A 171 -1.24 -15.71 -7.14
N ARG A 172 -2.37 -15.74 -6.42
CA ARG A 172 -3.32 -16.86 -6.46
C ARG A 172 -3.97 -17.05 -7.82
N ARG A 173 -4.26 -15.97 -8.56
CA ARG A 173 -4.76 -16.09 -9.94
C ARG A 173 -3.72 -16.73 -10.86
N LEU A 174 -2.45 -16.33 -10.71
CA LEU A 174 -1.35 -16.83 -11.55
C LEU A 174 -0.93 -18.26 -11.19
N TRP A 175 -0.77 -18.57 -9.90
CA TRP A 175 0.00 -19.75 -9.48
C TRP A 175 -0.71 -20.71 -8.52
N ARG A 176 -1.97 -20.46 -8.13
CA ARG A 176 -2.71 -21.44 -7.32
C ARG A 176 -2.84 -22.75 -8.10
N GLY A 177 -2.38 -23.84 -7.48
CA GLY A 177 -2.36 -25.19 -8.06
C GLY A 177 -1.14 -25.49 -8.93
N ARG A 178 -0.22 -24.54 -9.09
CA ARG A 178 1.01 -24.69 -9.91
C ARG A 178 2.30 -24.77 -9.07
N GLY A 179 2.14 -24.91 -7.76
CA GLY A 179 3.20 -25.00 -6.76
C GLY A 179 2.60 -25.40 -5.40
N PRO A 180 3.43 -25.55 -4.35
CA PRO A 180 2.96 -26.07 -3.06
C PRO A 180 1.96 -25.12 -2.38
N ASP A 181 2.22 -23.82 -2.44
CA ASP A 181 1.29 -22.77 -2.01
C ASP A 181 1.63 -21.42 -2.67
N CYS A 182 0.94 -20.35 -2.29
CA CYS A 182 1.26 -18.98 -2.69
C CYS A 182 1.70 -18.14 -1.49
N ARG A 183 2.45 -18.71 -0.55
CA ARG A 183 3.11 -17.92 0.52
C ARG A 183 4.30 -17.17 -0.08
N LEU A 184 4.67 -16.04 0.52
CA LEU A 184 5.74 -15.19 0.02
C LEU A 184 7.06 -15.96 -0.14
N THR A 185 7.43 -16.75 0.88
CA THR A 185 8.61 -17.62 0.87
C THR A 185 8.63 -18.66 -0.25
N THR A 186 7.46 -19.22 -0.61
CA THR A 186 7.32 -20.14 -1.75
C THR A 186 7.48 -19.41 -3.08
N LEU A 187 6.93 -18.19 -3.20
CA LEU A 187 7.01 -17.39 -4.41
C LEU A 187 8.42 -16.82 -4.63
N GLU A 188 9.16 -16.53 -3.57
CA GLU A 188 10.58 -16.22 -3.63
C GLU A 188 11.37 -17.32 -4.32
N GLN A 189 11.18 -18.57 -3.91
CA GLN A 189 11.89 -19.71 -4.49
C GLN A 189 11.45 -19.96 -5.92
N THR A 190 10.14 -20.01 -6.15
CA THR A 190 9.58 -20.48 -7.43
C THR A 190 9.55 -19.41 -8.52
N GLN A 191 9.44 -18.13 -8.16
CA GLN A 191 9.28 -17.03 -9.13
C GLN A 191 10.48 -16.09 -9.18
N LEU A 192 11.25 -15.98 -8.09
CA LEU A 192 12.42 -15.09 -8.00
C LEU A 192 13.74 -15.87 -7.96
N GLY A 193 13.71 -17.19 -7.72
CA GLY A 193 14.91 -18.02 -7.64
C GLY A 193 15.80 -17.69 -6.44
N VAL A 194 15.21 -17.16 -5.36
CA VAL A 194 15.91 -16.81 -4.11
C VAL A 194 15.42 -17.69 -2.97
N GLN A 195 16.32 -17.99 -2.03
CA GLN A 195 16.02 -18.81 -0.87
C GLN A 195 16.47 -18.10 0.40
N ARG A 196 15.66 -18.16 1.46
CA ARG A 196 16.01 -17.61 2.76
C ARG A 196 16.97 -18.52 3.53
N TYR A 197 17.99 -17.93 4.15
CA TYR A 197 18.96 -18.60 5.02
C TYR A 197 18.98 -17.91 6.39
N GLY A 198 18.86 -18.69 7.47
CA GLY A 198 18.90 -18.16 8.83
C GLY A 198 17.65 -17.36 9.25
N ASP A 199 16.56 -17.48 8.49
CA ASP A 199 15.31 -16.78 8.76
C ASP A 199 14.59 -17.30 10.01
N ILE A 200 13.83 -16.43 10.66
CA ILE A 200 12.98 -16.78 11.79
C ILE A 200 11.64 -17.33 11.30
N ALA A 201 11.14 -18.38 11.96
CA ALA A 201 9.81 -18.88 11.67
C ALA A 201 8.76 -17.86 12.15
N GLY A 202 7.83 -17.44 11.28
CA GLY A 202 6.81 -16.44 11.61
C GLY A 202 6.04 -16.68 12.92
N ARG A 203 5.79 -17.95 13.27
CA ARG A 203 5.14 -18.32 14.54
C ARG A 203 5.93 -17.95 15.81
N ALA A 204 7.25 -17.81 15.71
CA ALA A 204 8.13 -17.48 16.82
C ALA A 204 8.32 -15.97 16.99
N ILE A 205 7.98 -15.17 15.98
CA ILE A 205 8.14 -13.71 15.96
C ILE A 205 7.47 -13.03 17.17
N PRO A 206 6.21 -13.37 17.56
CA PRO A 206 5.60 -12.79 18.74
C PRO A 206 6.39 -12.99 20.04
N GLU A 207 6.94 -14.18 20.25
CA GLU A 207 7.67 -14.52 21.47
C GLU A 207 8.97 -13.72 21.58
N VAL A 208 9.65 -13.48 20.44
CA VAL A 208 10.87 -12.67 20.39
C VAL A 208 10.63 -11.27 20.93
N PHE A 209 9.53 -10.61 20.56
CA PHE A 209 9.21 -9.29 21.06
C PHE A 209 9.05 -9.28 22.59
N TRP A 210 8.25 -10.20 23.14
CA TRP A 210 8.01 -10.25 24.58
C TRP A 210 9.27 -10.58 25.38
N THR A 211 10.14 -11.45 24.86
CA THR A 211 11.43 -11.73 25.48
C THR A 211 12.35 -10.52 25.42
N ALA A 212 12.40 -9.80 24.30
CA ALA A 212 13.20 -8.58 24.19
C ALA A 212 12.76 -7.46 25.14
N LEU A 213 11.46 -7.36 25.46
CA LEU A 213 10.98 -6.41 26.46
C LEU A 213 11.39 -6.79 27.90
N ARG A 214 11.44 -8.10 28.21
CA ARG A 214 11.85 -8.59 29.54
C ARG A 214 13.36 -8.53 29.74
N GLU A 215 14.11 -8.83 28.69
CA GLU A 215 15.56 -9.04 28.73
C GLU A 215 16.29 -8.17 27.69
N PRO A 216 16.13 -6.83 27.71
CA PRO A 216 16.59 -5.94 26.63
C PRO A 216 18.11 -5.89 26.45
N HIS A 217 18.87 -6.29 27.48
CA HIS A 217 20.32 -6.31 27.45
C HIS A 217 20.92 -7.67 27.07
N GLU A 218 20.10 -8.73 27.01
CA GLU A 218 20.57 -10.07 26.69
C GLU A 218 21.01 -10.14 25.21
N ALA A 219 22.19 -10.71 24.96
CA ALA A 219 22.75 -10.77 23.60
C ALA A 219 21.87 -11.60 22.67
N ARG A 220 21.28 -12.69 23.17
CA ARG A 220 20.41 -13.59 22.40
C ARG A 220 19.07 -12.94 22.07
N ALA A 221 18.42 -12.28 23.02
CA ALA A 221 17.21 -11.50 22.75
C ALA A 221 17.45 -10.42 21.67
N ARG A 222 18.55 -9.66 21.76
CA ARG A 222 18.90 -8.65 20.75
C ARG A 222 19.16 -9.25 19.37
N GLU A 223 19.85 -10.39 19.30
CA GLU A 223 20.08 -11.11 18.05
C GLU A 223 18.77 -11.63 17.44
N ALA A 224 17.85 -12.15 18.26
CA ALA A 224 16.54 -12.57 17.79
C ALA A 224 15.73 -11.40 17.20
N VAL A 225 15.75 -10.22 17.84
CA VAL A 225 15.12 -9.01 17.30
C VAL A 225 15.74 -8.60 15.97
N ARG A 226 17.07 -8.65 15.82
CA ARG A 226 17.74 -8.37 14.52
C ARG A 226 17.27 -9.30 13.42
N ARG A 227 17.00 -10.58 13.72
CA ARG A 227 16.45 -11.52 12.75
C ARG A 227 15.02 -11.17 12.35
N VAL A 228 14.19 -10.71 13.29
CA VAL A 228 12.84 -10.21 12.96
C VAL A 228 12.91 -8.97 12.05
N VAL A 229 13.78 -8.01 12.37
CA VAL A 229 13.98 -6.82 11.50
C VAL A 229 14.49 -7.24 10.12
N GLY A 230 15.41 -8.21 10.06
CA GLY A 230 15.90 -8.78 8.80
C GLY A 230 14.81 -9.51 8.01
N HIS A 231 13.90 -10.22 8.68
CA HIS A 231 12.75 -10.88 8.05
C HIS A 231 11.85 -9.85 7.37
N ASN A 232 11.39 -8.85 8.13
CA ASN A 232 10.55 -7.77 7.61
C ASN A 232 11.24 -7.00 6.46
N LEU A 233 12.55 -6.77 6.54
CA LEU A 233 13.31 -6.16 5.45
C LEU A 233 13.20 -7.00 4.15
N VAL A 234 13.35 -8.32 4.25
CA VAL A 234 13.21 -9.21 3.08
C VAL A 234 11.78 -9.19 2.57
N ASP A 235 10.77 -9.28 3.43
CA ASP A 235 9.36 -9.26 3.02
C ASP A 235 9.02 -7.98 2.24
N VAL A 236 9.47 -6.83 2.76
CA VAL A 236 9.31 -5.53 2.12
C VAL A 236 10.00 -5.46 0.75
N LEU A 237 11.23 -5.97 0.62
CA LEU A 237 12.00 -5.95 -0.63
C LEU A 237 11.48 -6.97 -1.65
N THR A 238 10.96 -8.11 -1.19
CA THR A 238 10.43 -9.16 -2.07
C THR A 238 9.19 -8.68 -2.81
N MET A 239 8.33 -7.86 -2.21
CA MET A 239 7.10 -7.39 -2.86
C MET A 239 7.31 -6.67 -4.19
N PRO A 240 8.17 -5.63 -4.32
CA PRO A 240 8.42 -4.98 -5.61
C PRO A 240 9.07 -5.93 -6.63
N ALA A 241 9.99 -6.80 -6.21
CA ALA A 241 10.57 -7.82 -7.10
C ALA A 241 9.50 -8.78 -7.64
N LEU A 242 8.65 -9.29 -6.75
CA LEU A 242 7.55 -10.20 -7.07
C LEU A 242 6.53 -9.52 -7.99
N ALA A 243 6.18 -8.27 -7.74
CA ALA A 243 5.29 -7.51 -8.61
C ALA A 243 5.86 -7.37 -10.02
N GLY A 244 7.17 -7.11 -10.15
CA GLY A 244 7.86 -7.14 -11.45
C GLY A 244 7.78 -8.51 -12.14
N ALA A 245 7.98 -9.60 -11.40
CA ALA A 245 7.84 -10.96 -11.93
C ALA A 245 6.41 -11.27 -12.39
N MET A 246 5.40 -10.92 -11.59
CA MET A 246 3.98 -11.07 -11.95
C MET A 246 3.65 -10.32 -13.24
N ALA A 247 4.13 -9.08 -13.38
CA ALA A 247 3.89 -8.28 -14.58
C ALA A 247 4.52 -8.91 -15.83
N ARG A 248 5.74 -9.45 -15.72
CA ARG A 248 6.38 -10.19 -16.83
C ARG A 248 5.58 -11.44 -17.21
N THR A 249 5.12 -12.23 -16.23
CA THR A 249 4.27 -13.41 -16.48
C THR A 249 2.95 -13.05 -17.16
N LEU A 250 2.34 -11.93 -16.78
CA LEU A 250 1.09 -11.44 -17.38
C LEU A 250 1.27 -10.89 -18.81
N ALA A 251 2.44 -10.32 -19.10
CA ALA A 251 2.79 -9.77 -20.40
C ALA A 251 3.21 -10.86 -21.40
N ALA A 252 3.96 -11.85 -20.94
CA ALA A 252 4.43 -12.99 -21.74
C ALA A 252 4.15 -14.31 -21.00
N PRO A 253 2.90 -14.82 -21.05
CA PRO A 253 2.55 -16.09 -20.43
C PRO A 253 3.32 -17.26 -21.07
N GLY A 254 3.88 -18.15 -20.26
CA GLY A 254 4.72 -19.25 -20.74
C GLY A 254 3.99 -20.49 -21.29
N ASP A 255 2.68 -20.59 -21.09
CA ASP A 255 1.85 -21.71 -21.54
C ASP A 255 0.36 -21.32 -21.68
N PRO A 256 -0.48 -22.14 -22.34
CA PRO A 256 -1.90 -21.84 -22.55
C PRO A 256 -2.71 -21.62 -21.27
N GLU A 257 -2.37 -22.28 -20.16
CA GLU A 257 -3.08 -22.10 -18.90
C GLU A 257 -2.78 -20.72 -18.29
N LEU A 258 -1.51 -20.29 -18.33
CA LEU A 258 -1.13 -18.93 -17.92
C LEU A 258 -1.73 -17.85 -18.83
N VAL A 259 -1.93 -18.13 -20.12
CA VAL A 259 -2.66 -17.21 -21.02
C VAL A 259 -4.07 -16.99 -20.50
N GLN A 260 -4.79 -18.06 -20.18
CA GLN A 260 -6.16 -17.95 -19.64
C GLN A 260 -6.18 -17.20 -18.31
N ARG A 261 -5.26 -17.51 -17.39
CA ARG A 261 -5.15 -16.83 -16.09
C ARG A 261 -4.81 -15.34 -16.25
N ALA A 262 -4.01 -14.97 -17.25
CA ALA A 262 -3.72 -13.58 -17.56
C ALA A 262 -4.97 -12.85 -18.09
N VAL A 263 -5.78 -13.48 -18.94
CA VAL A 263 -7.09 -12.96 -19.38
C VAL A 263 -8.02 -12.77 -18.18
N ASP A 264 -8.11 -13.76 -17.30
CA ASP A 264 -8.95 -13.68 -16.10
C ASP A 264 -8.52 -12.53 -15.17
N HIS A 265 -7.21 -12.30 -15.05
CA HIS A 265 -6.67 -11.17 -14.30
C HIS A 265 -7.06 -9.82 -14.94
N ARG A 266 -6.87 -9.66 -16.26
CA ARG A 266 -7.27 -8.44 -17.00
C ARG A 266 -8.77 -8.14 -16.85
N ASN A 267 -9.60 -9.19 -16.93
CA ASN A 267 -11.03 -9.08 -16.68
C ASN A 267 -11.35 -8.63 -15.25
N ALA A 268 -10.61 -9.15 -14.26
CA ALA A 268 -10.81 -8.77 -12.85
C ALA A 268 -10.45 -7.30 -12.58
N ILE A 269 -9.33 -6.79 -13.09
CA ILE A 269 -8.95 -5.38 -12.94
C ILE A 269 -9.91 -4.46 -13.72
N GLY A 270 -10.38 -4.87 -14.90
CA GLY A 270 -11.37 -4.12 -15.68
C GLY A 270 -12.71 -3.98 -14.94
N ARG A 271 -13.18 -5.04 -14.29
CA ARG A 271 -14.38 -4.97 -13.42
C ARG A 271 -14.18 -4.01 -12.24
N ARG A 272 -13.00 -4.03 -11.61
CA ARG A 272 -12.66 -3.12 -10.50
C ARG A 272 -12.69 -1.66 -10.96
N ALA A 273 -12.09 -1.34 -12.11
CA ALA A 273 -12.09 0.00 -12.68
C ALA A 273 -13.50 0.51 -12.98
N ARG A 274 -14.36 -0.33 -13.60
CA ARG A 274 -15.77 0.03 -13.86
C ARG A 274 -16.55 0.27 -12.58
N LYS A 275 -16.35 -0.55 -11.54
CA LYS A 275 -16.99 -0.36 -10.22
C LYS A 275 -16.54 0.94 -9.56
N ALA A 276 -15.25 1.26 -9.61
CA ALA A 276 -14.74 2.53 -9.09
C ALA A 276 -15.35 3.72 -9.84
N ALA A 277 -15.38 3.68 -11.18
CA ALA A 277 -16.00 4.72 -12.00
C ALA A 277 -17.50 4.93 -11.70
N ALA A 278 -18.26 3.84 -11.49
CA ALA A 278 -19.68 3.93 -11.14
C ALA A 278 -19.91 4.60 -9.78
N LEU A 279 -19.08 4.29 -8.77
CA LEU A 279 -19.15 4.92 -7.45
C LEU A 279 -18.80 6.42 -7.50
N HIS A 280 -17.79 6.81 -8.27
CA HIS A 280 -17.42 8.21 -8.47
C HIS A 280 -18.43 8.99 -9.33
N GLY A 281 -19.06 8.35 -10.31
CA GLY A 281 -20.12 8.94 -11.14
C GLY A 281 -21.43 9.15 -10.38
N ALA A 282 -21.82 8.22 -9.50
CA ALA A 282 -23.00 8.35 -8.65
C ALA A 282 -22.86 9.48 -7.60
N GLY A 283 -21.64 9.78 -7.15
CA GLY A 283 -21.36 10.88 -6.21
C GLY A 283 -21.41 12.29 -6.82
N ARG A 284 -21.50 12.42 -8.16
CA ARG A 284 -21.62 13.71 -8.86
C ARG A 284 -23.04 14.06 -9.31
N ALA A 285 -23.99 13.12 -9.22
CA ALA A 285 -25.38 13.33 -9.59
C ALA A 285 -26.26 13.59 -8.35
N ALA A 286 -25.94 14.62 -7.57
CA ALA A 286 -26.85 15.15 -6.54
C ALA A 286 -26.46 16.59 -6.17
N THR A 287 -26.69 17.51 -7.09
CA THR A 287 -27.05 18.88 -6.72
C THR A 287 -28.20 19.27 -7.62
N PRO A 288 -29.46 19.32 -7.13
CA PRO A 288 -30.52 19.86 -7.94
C PRO A 288 -30.18 21.33 -8.18
N ALA A 289 -30.11 21.73 -9.44
CA ALA A 289 -30.03 23.12 -9.84
C ALA A 289 -31.20 23.85 -9.14
N ARG A 290 -30.88 24.81 -8.27
CA ARG A 290 -31.87 25.78 -7.83
C ARG A 290 -32.34 26.54 -9.08
N GLU A 291 -33.61 26.39 -9.41
CA GLU A 291 -34.27 27.26 -10.37
C GLU A 291 -34.06 28.72 -9.96
N PRO A 292 -33.86 29.65 -10.91
CA PRO A 292 -33.72 31.05 -10.58
C PRO A 292 -35.05 31.57 -10.03
N VAL A 293 -35.02 32.04 -8.77
CA VAL A 293 -36.09 32.83 -8.18
C VAL A 293 -36.19 34.12 -8.99
N VAL A 294 -37.27 34.25 -9.76
CA VAL A 294 -37.63 35.50 -10.43
C VAL A 294 -38.23 36.41 -9.36
N ASP A 295 -37.52 37.48 -9.06
CA ASP A 295 -37.97 38.58 -8.20
C ASP A 295 -39.13 39.30 -8.87
N ALA A 296 -40.32 39.25 -8.28
CA ALA A 296 -41.49 39.99 -8.70
C ALA A 296 -41.81 41.06 -7.66
N SER A 297 -41.25 42.24 -7.86
CA SER A 297 -41.65 43.47 -7.17
C SER A 297 -42.97 44.02 -7.77
N PRO A 298 -43.89 44.61 -6.96
CA PRO A 298 -45.22 44.98 -7.42
C PRO A 298 -45.33 46.47 -7.76
N ALA A 299 -45.52 46.85 -9.03
CA ALA A 299 -46.10 48.15 -9.40
C ALA A 299 -46.40 48.27 -10.91
N ALA A 300 -47.48 49.02 -11.22
CA ALA A 300 -47.94 49.52 -12.54
C ALA A 300 -48.77 48.53 -13.39
N ARG A 301 -50.10 48.50 -13.19
CA ARG A 301 -51.13 49.35 -13.83
C ARG A 301 -51.17 49.22 -15.36
N THR A 302 -52.10 48.42 -15.86
CA THR A 302 -52.65 48.47 -17.22
C THR A 302 -53.88 49.38 -17.25
N ALA A 303 -53.93 50.28 -18.24
CA ALA A 303 -55.13 50.99 -18.67
C ALA A 303 -55.17 51.01 -20.20
N GLN A 304 -56.33 50.59 -20.73
CA GLN A 304 -56.94 50.93 -22.03
C GLN A 304 -56.14 50.48 -23.27
N ASP A 305 -56.46 49.39 -23.96
CA ASP A 305 -57.72 49.04 -24.66
C ASP A 305 -58.35 50.21 -25.44
N ALA A 306 -58.04 50.21 -26.74
CA ALA A 306 -58.43 51.21 -27.71
C ALA A 306 -59.81 50.87 -28.28
N ASP A 307 -60.75 51.74 -27.97
CA ASP A 307 -62.05 51.88 -28.60
C ASP A 307 -61.87 52.27 -30.08
N LEU A 308 -62.57 51.61 -30.99
CA LEU A 308 -63.52 52.28 -31.88
C LEU A 308 -64.17 51.31 -32.87
N ARG A 309 -65.48 51.21 -32.66
CA ARG A 309 -66.46 50.56 -33.51
C ARG A 309 -66.69 51.35 -34.82
N ARG A 310 -67.32 50.61 -35.75
CA ARG A 310 -68.29 51.03 -36.79
C ARG A 310 -67.72 51.47 -38.14
N VAL A 311 -68.38 51.20 -39.26
CA VAL A 311 -69.54 50.37 -39.64
C VAL A 311 -69.51 50.29 -41.17
N ALA A 312 -70.09 49.22 -41.67
CA ALA A 312 -70.50 48.87 -43.03
C ALA A 312 -70.64 49.96 -44.12
N HIS A 313 -70.43 49.44 -45.33
CA HIS A 313 -71.13 49.66 -46.61
C HIS A 313 -70.42 50.37 -47.76
N LEU A 314 -70.46 49.64 -48.87
CA LEU A 314 -70.19 50.04 -50.25
C LEU A 314 -71.20 51.12 -50.70
N GLY A 315 -70.73 52.00 -51.58
CA GLY A 315 -71.33 53.28 -51.92
C GLY A 315 -72.73 53.30 -52.51
N SER A 316 -73.46 54.37 -52.20
CA SER A 316 -73.85 55.47 -53.11
C SER A 316 -74.46 56.60 -52.27
#